data_AF-A0A3C0JIG2-F1
#
_entry.id   AF-A0A3C0JIG2-F1
#
_cell.length_a   1.000
_cell.length_b   1.000
_cell.length_c   1.000
_cell.angle_alpha   90.00
_cell.angle_beta   90.00
_cell.angle_gamma   90.00
#
_symmetry.space_group_name_H-M   'P 1'
#
loop_
_entity.id
_entity.type
_entity.pdbx_description
1 polymer ?
#
loop_
_entity_poly.entity_id
_entity_poly.type
_entity_poly.pdbx_seq_one_letter_code
_entity_poly.pdbx_strand_id
1 'polypeptide(L)'
;NIPVMFAVLTMQPEMSHGQWLLVTLTAGVGGSLLSIGSAAGVALMGQARGIYTFAYHLRWMPAIALGYAASIYAHLWINASHF
;
A
#
# COMPACT_ATOMS: atom_id res chain seq x y z
N ASN A 1 3.82 -7.97 1.91
CA ASN A 1 4.70 -6.81 2.21
C ASN A 1 5.81 -7.13 3.21
N ILE A 2 5.58 -7.87 4.31
CA ILE A 2 6.65 -8.20 5.28
C ILE A 2 7.84 -8.94 4.66
N PRO A 3 7.67 -10.04 3.88
CA PRO A 3 8.83 -10.76 3.31
C PRO A 3 9.63 -9.92 2.31
N VAL A 4 8.95 -9.06 1.55
CA VAL A 4 9.58 -8.16 0.57
C VAL A 4 10.40 -7.09 1.29
N MET A 5 9.83 -6.43 2.30
CA MET A 5 10.57 -5.43 3.09
C MET A 5 11.77 -6.04 3.82
N PHE A 6 11.62 -7.26 4.36
CA PHE A 6 12.73 -7.99 4.97
C PHE A 6 13.87 -8.24 3.98
N ALA A 7 13.55 -8.68 2.77
CA ALA A 7 14.55 -8.89 1.71
C ALA A 7 15.25 -7.58 1.31
N VAL A 8 14.50 -6.48 1.14
CA VAL A 8 15.05 -5.16 0.81
C VAL A 8 16.01 -4.66 1.90
N LEU A 9 15.64 -4.79 3.18
CA LEU A 9 16.50 -4.39 4.29
C LEU A 9 17.79 -5.23 4.36
N THR A 10 17.71 -6.50 3.98
CA THR A 10 18.86 -7.44 4.00
C THR A 10 19.79 -7.19 2.80
N MET A 11 19.27 -6.71 1.67
CA MET A 11 20.06 -6.33 0.50
C MET A 11 20.87 -5.04 0.69
N GLN A 12 20.58 -4.25 1.74
CA GLN A 12 21.23 -2.97 2.04
C GLN A 12 21.45 -2.07 0.81
N PRO A 13 20.40 -1.77 0.01
CA PRO A 13 20.56 -0.92 -1.15
C PRO A 13 20.84 0.53 -0.74
N GLU A 14 21.75 1.20 -1.44
CA GLU A 14 21.94 2.65 -1.36
C GLU A 14 20.71 3.35 -1.96
N MET A 15 19.86 3.91 -1.11
CA MET A 15 18.63 4.62 -1.49
C MET A 15 18.54 5.95 -0.77
N SER A 16 18.11 7.00 -1.47
CA SER A 16 17.88 8.31 -0.84
C SER A 16 16.73 8.23 0.18
N HIS A 17 16.71 9.18 1.12
CA HIS A 17 15.68 9.22 2.16
C HIS A 17 14.26 9.26 1.57
N GLY A 18 14.06 10.03 0.48
CA GLY A 18 12.79 10.11 -0.22
C GLY A 18 12.33 8.77 -0.81
N GLN A 19 13.27 7.95 -1.30
CA GLN A 19 12.95 6.62 -1.80
C GLN A 19 12.60 5.64 -0.67
N TRP A 20 13.27 5.70 0.48
CA TRP A 20 12.88 4.91 1.65
C TRP A 20 11.47 5.24 2.12
N LEU A 21 11.15 6.54 2.21
CA LEU A 21 9.80 6.98 2.57
C LEU A 21 8.75 6.53 1.54
N LEU A 22 9.09 6.58 0.24
CA LEU A 22 8.22 6.10 -0.83
C LEU A 22 7.96 4.60 -0.72
N VAL A 23 8.99 3.79 -0.41
CA VAL A 23 8.85 2.35 -0.17
C VAL A 23 7.94 2.08 1.03
N THR A 24 8.14 2.79 2.13
CA THR A 24 7.27 2.66 3.32
C THR A 24 5.82 3.02 2.99
N LEU A 25 5.59 4.11 2.27
CA LEU A 25 4.25 4.54 1.85
C LEU A 25 3.59 3.50 0.95
N THR A 26 4.28 3.05 -0.10
CA THR A 26 3.73 2.09 -1.07
C THR A 26 3.50 0.72 -0.45
N ALA A 27 4.37 0.27 0.46
CA ALA A 27 4.17 -0.94 1.24
C ALA A 27 2.98 -0.82 2.22
N GLY A 28 2.74 0.35 2.80
CA GLY A 28 1.60 0.61 3.67
C GLY A 28 0.27 0.68 2.89
N VAL A 29 0.17 1.63 1.95
CA VAL A 29 -1.07 1.91 1.19
C VAL A 29 -1.38 0.80 0.20
N GLY A 30 -0.36 0.19 -0.42
CA GLY A 30 -0.54 -0.85 -1.45
C GLY A 30 -1.28 -2.10 -0.95
N GLY A 31 -1.25 -2.39 0.36
CA GLY A 31 -2.03 -3.48 0.94
C GLY A 31 -3.56 -3.32 0.81
N SER A 32 -4.04 -2.09 0.59
CA SER A 32 -5.47 -1.80 0.40
C SER A 32 -6.01 -2.20 -0.98
N LEU A 33 -5.16 -2.40 -1.98
CA LEU A 33 -5.57 -2.61 -3.38
C LEU A 33 -6.43 -3.87 -3.57
N LEU A 34 -6.11 -4.96 -2.85
CA LEU A 34 -6.76 -6.27 -3.04
C LEU A 34 -7.65 -6.72 -1.88
N SER A 35 -7.89 -5.90 -0.84
CA SER A 35 -8.56 -6.29 0.43
C SER A 35 -7.84 -7.37 1.25
N ILE A 36 -7.46 -8.49 0.63
CA ILE A 36 -6.60 -9.54 1.21
C ILE A 36 -5.14 -9.07 1.39
N GLY A 37 -4.76 -7.95 0.78
CA GLY A 37 -3.41 -7.39 0.88
C GLY A 37 -3.09 -6.76 2.24
N SER A 38 -4.06 -6.68 3.15
CA SER A 38 -3.91 -6.09 4.49
C SER A 38 -4.68 -6.88 5.55
N ALA A 39 -4.11 -6.98 6.75
CA ALA A 39 -4.75 -7.63 7.90
C ALA A 39 -6.11 -7.00 8.24
N ALA A 40 -6.24 -5.67 8.10
CA ALA A 40 -7.50 -4.96 8.33
C ALA A 40 -8.58 -5.37 7.33
N GLY A 41 -8.22 -5.55 6.05
CA GLY A 41 -9.16 -5.97 5.00
C GLY A 41 -9.61 -7.42 5.19
N VAL A 42 -8.68 -8.32 5.55
CA VAL A 42 -9.01 -9.72 5.90
C VAL A 42 -9.92 -9.79 7.12
N ALA A 43 -9.63 -9.01 8.17
CA ALA A 43 -10.46 -8.94 9.37
C ALA A 43 -11.87 -8.42 9.04
N LEU A 44 -11.98 -7.35 8.26
CA LEU A 44 -13.27 -6.79 7.85
C LEU A 44 -14.09 -7.80 7.03
N MET A 45 -13.48 -8.51 6.07
CA MET A 45 -14.15 -9.58 5.32
C MET A 45 -14.59 -10.75 6.23
N GLY A 46 -13.83 -11.06 7.27
CA GLY A 46 -14.18 -12.08 8.26
C GLY A 46 -15.33 -11.69 9.20
N GLN A 47 -15.45 -10.41 9.53
CA GLN A 47 -16.50 -9.86 10.41
C GLN A 47 -17.79 -9.53 9.64
N ALA A 48 -17.69 -8.88 8.47
CA ALA A 48 -18.83 -8.45 7.66
C ALA A 48 -19.31 -9.56 6.70
N ARG A 49 -19.48 -10.78 7.24
CA ARG A 49 -19.79 -11.99 6.47
C ARG A 49 -20.99 -11.76 5.53
N GLY A 50 -20.72 -11.84 4.22
CA GLY A 50 -21.74 -11.67 3.16
C GLY A 50 -21.99 -10.24 2.70
N ILE A 51 -21.57 -9.22 3.47
CA ILE A 51 -21.72 -7.80 3.11
C ILE A 51 -20.45 -7.30 2.40
N TYR A 52 -19.29 -7.66 2.94
CA TYR A 52 -18.00 -7.24 2.40
C TYR A 52 -17.21 -8.45 1.89
N THR A 53 -17.08 -8.56 0.57
CA THR A 53 -16.37 -9.67 -0.09
C THR A 53 -15.24 -9.14 -0.97
N PHE A 54 -14.31 -10.02 -1.34
CA PHE A 54 -13.22 -9.68 -2.26
C PHE A 54 -13.76 -9.13 -3.60
N ALA A 55 -14.80 -9.75 -4.17
CA ALA A 55 -15.40 -9.28 -5.42
C ALA A 55 -16.06 -7.90 -5.28
N TYR A 56 -16.71 -7.64 -4.13
CA TYR A 56 -17.26 -6.33 -3.84
C TYR A 56 -16.17 -5.26 -3.70
N HIS A 57 -15.05 -5.59 -3.07
CA HIS A 57 -13.87 -4.71 -3.00
C HIS A 57 -13.32 -4.39 -4.38
N LEU A 58 -13.25 -5.40 -5.25
CA LEU A 58 -12.73 -5.24 -6.62
C LEU A 58 -13.57 -4.27 -7.47
N ARG A 59 -14.87 -4.16 -7.21
CA ARG A 59 -15.73 -3.14 -7.82
C ARG A 59 -15.28 -1.72 -7.49
N TRP A 60 -14.72 -1.50 -6.31
CA TRP A 60 -14.18 -0.22 -5.86
C TRP A 60 -12.70 -0.03 -6.20
N MET A 61 -12.07 -1.01 -6.83
CA MET A 61 -10.65 -0.98 -7.18
C MET A 61 -10.24 0.28 -7.96
N PRO A 62 -11.03 0.84 -8.90
CA PRO A 62 -10.65 2.09 -9.57
C PRO A 62 -10.50 3.28 -8.59
N ALA A 63 -11.41 3.42 -7.63
CA ALA A 63 -11.34 4.48 -6.63
C ALA A 63 -10.15 4.28 -5.66
N ILE A 64 -9.88 3.02 -5.28
CA ILE A 64 -8.76 2.66 -4.40
C ILE A 64 -7.43 2.88 -5.12
N ALA A 65 -7.34 2.48 -6.39
CA ALA A 65 -6.16 2.69 -7.24
C ALA A 65 -5.90 4.19 -7.47
N LEU A 66 -6.95 4.99 -7.63
CA LEU A 66 -6.83 6.45 -7.69
C LEU A 66 -6.27 7.00 -6.38
N GLY A 67 -6.77 6.56 -5.23
CA GLY A 67 -6.23 6.93 -3.92
C GLY A 67 -4.76 6.54 -3.76
N TYR A 68 -4.37 5.35 -4.24
CA TYR A 68 -2.97 4.90 -4.26
C TYR A 68 -2.10 5.82 -5.13
N ALA A 69 -2.52 6.13 -6.36
CA ALA A 69 -1.79 7.06 -7.23
C ALA A 69 -1.70 8.47 -6.63
N ALA A 70 -2.79 8.97 -6.03
CA ALA A 70 -2.81 10.26 -5.35
C ALA A 70 -1.85 10.30 -4.17
N SER A 71 -1.73 9.21 -3.40
CA SER A 71 -0.78 9.11 -2.29
C SER A 71 0.67 9.22 -2.76
N ILE A 72 1.02 8.56 -3.87
CA ILE A 72 2.35 8.65 -4.48
C ILE A 72 2.62 10.08 -4.95
N TYR A 73 1.66 10.68 -5.65
CA TYR A 73 1.82 12.05 -6.14
C TYR A 73 2.02 13.05 -4.99
N ALA A 74 1.21 12.96 -3.94
CA ALA A 74 1.36 13.77 -2.73
C ALA A 74 2.73 13.55 -2.07
N HIS A 75 3.22 12.31 -2.04
CA HIS A 75 4.54 11.99 -1.49
C HIS A 75 5.68 12.63 -2.28
N LEU A 76 5.65 12.52 -3.61
CA LEU A 76 6.63 13.15 -4.48
C LEU A 76 6.61 14.68 -4.34
N TRP A 77 5.43 15.27 -4.18
CA TRP A 77 5.29 16.71 -4.02
C TRP A 77 5.79 17.21 -2.67
N ILE A 78 5.39 16.57 -1.56
CA ILE A 78 5.76 16.97 -0.19
C ILE A 78 7.25 16.69 0.06
N ASN A 79 7.77 15.57 -0.43
CA ASN A 79 9.16 15.14 -0.18
C ASN A 79 10.10 15.48 -1.34
N ALA A 80 9.74 16.42 -2.21
CA ALA A 80 10.54 16.78 -3.39
C ALA A 80 12.02 17.10 -3.06
N SER A 81 12.30 17.65 -1.88
CA SER A 81 13.65 17.96 -1.40
C SER A 81 14.46 16.75 -0.88
N HIS A 82 13.83 15.59 -0.73
CA HIS A 82 14.44 14.36 -0.19
C HIS A 82 14.77 13.33 -1.27
N PHE A 83 14.46 13.64 -2.54
CA PHE A 83 14.73 12.79 -3.70
C PHE A 83 16.06 13.11 -4.35
#